data_AF-A0A836QQC7-F1
#
_entry.id   AF-A0A836QQC7-F1
#
_cell.length_a   1.000
_cell.length_b   1.000
_cell.length_c   1.000
_cell.angle_alpha   90.00
_cell.angle_beta   90.00
_cell.angle_gamma   90.00
#
_symmetry.space_group_name_H-M   'P 1'
#
loop_
_entity.id
_entity.type
_entity.pdbx_description
1 polymer ?
#
loop_
_entity_poly.entity_id
_entity_poly.type
_entity_poly.pdbx_seq_one_letter_code
_entity_poly.pdbx_strand_id
1 'polypeptide(L)' 'MRVKTSVPRKKRKKKLLKQTKGFWGQRKNVFRRSKETLLRAMAYSYRDRKTKKRTLRSLWIIR' A
#
# COMPACT_ATOMS: atom_id res chain seq x y z
N MET A 1 -31.14 20.27 -8.20
CA MET A 1 -31.08 19.69 -6.84
C MET A 1 -29.62 19.39 -6.46
N ARG A 2 -29.11 19.83 -5.30
CA ARG A 2 -27.69 19.64 -4.89
C ARG A 2 -27.48 18.28 -4.19
N VAL A 3 -26.63 17.42 -4.74
CA VAL A 3 -26.33 16.10 -4.15
C VAL A 3 -25.14 16.18 -3.18
N LYS A 4 -25.29 15.61 -1.98
CA LYS A 4 -24.23 15.55 -0.95
C LYS A 4 -23.33 14.33 -1.17
N THR A 5 -22.00 14.51 -1.10
CA THR A 5 -21.00 13.43 -1.34
C THR A 5 -20.21 13.02 -0.09
N SER A 6 -20.72 13.33 1.10
CA SER A 6 -20.00 13.08 2.38
C SER A 6 -19.77 11.59 2.66
N VAL A 7 -20.77 10.74 2.38
CA VAL A 7 -20.71 9.29 2.61
C VAL A 7 -19.67 8.58 1.72
N PRO A 8 -19.68 8.73 0.37
CA PRO A 8 -18.67 8.08 -0.47
C PRO A 8 -17.25 8.56 -0.14
N ARG A 9 -17.06 9.84 0.21
CA ARG A 9 -15.76 10.37 0.65
C ARG A 9 -15.24 9.67 1.91
N LYS A 10 -16.10 9.47 2.92
CA LYS A 10 -15.75 8.73 4.15
C LYS A 10 -15.40 7.27 3.86
N LYS A 11 -16.18 6.58 3.02
CA LYS A 11 -15.92 5.18 2.61
C LYS A 11 -14.54 5.04 1.93
N ARG A 12 -14.20 5.92 0.99
CA ARG A 12 -12.89 5.93 0.33
C ARG A 12 -11.72 6.11 1.32
N LYS A 13 -11.85 7.05 2.26
CA LYS A 13 -10.82 7.28 3.29
C LYS A 13 -10.64 6.05 4.18
N LYS A 14 -11.73 5.42 4.65
CA LYS A 14 -11.67 4.21 5.47
C LYS A 14 -11.00 3.03 4.73
N LYS A 15 -11.32 2.82 3.45
CA LYS A 15 -10.68 1.77 2.63
C LYS A 15 -9.15 1.94 2.58
N LEU A 16 -8.68 3.17 2.33
CA LEU A 16 -7.26 3.47 2.24
C LEU A 16 -6.54 3.30 3.59
N LEU A 17 -7.15 3.76 4.69
CA LEU A 17 -6.56 3.61 6.03
C LEU A 17 -6.51 2.14 6.47
N LYS A 18 -7.49 1.32 6.07
CA LYS A 18 -7.44 -0.14 6.31
C LYS A 18 -6.26 -0.80 5.61
N GLN A 19 -5.95 -0.39 4.37
CA GLN A 19 -4.82 -0.93 3.60
C GLN A 19 -3.46 -0.45 4.10
N THR A 20 -3.40 0.70 4.76
CA THR A 20 -2.16 1.31 5.26
C THR A 20 -1.92 1.07 6.76
N LYS A 21 -2.71 0.16 7.37
CA LYS A 21 -2.54 -0.23 8.76
C LYS A 21 -1.17 -0.88 8.95
N GLY A 22 -0.45 -0.47 9.99
CA GLY A 22 0.90 -0.95 10.30
C GLY A 22 2.02 -0.06 9.76
N PHE A 23 1.73 0.92 8.91
CA PHE A 23 2.75 1.89 8.50
C PHE A 23 3.16 2.82 9.66
N TRP A 24 4.43 3.21 9.67
CA TRP A 24 5.00 4.05 10.72
C TRP A 24 4.60 5.53 10.60
N GLY A 25 4.46 6.20 11.74
CA GLY A 25 4.19 7.64 11.83
C GLY A 25 2.93 8.08 11.07
N GLN A 26 3.05 9.15 10.28
CA GLN A 26 1.92 9.77 9.57
C GLN A 26 1.36 8.92 8.41
N ARG A 27 2.01 7.81 8.06
CA ARG A 27 1.65 6.98 6.90
C ARG A 27 0.46 6.06 7.16
N LYS A 28 0.03 5.91 8.41
CA LYS A 28 -1.17 5.11 8.80
C LYS A 28 -2.43 5.92 9.09
N ASN A 29 -2.34 7.24 9.25
CA ASN A 29 -3.44 8.11 9.70
C ASN A 29 -3.72 9.31 8.76
N VAL A 30 -2.70 9.86 8.09
CA VAL A 30 -2.85 11.02 7.19
C VAL A 30 -3.13 10.57 5.75
N PHE A 31 -4.32 10.89 5.23
CA PHE A 31 -4.80 10.40 3.92
C PHE A 31 -3.82 10.64 2.76
N ARG A 32 -3.22 11.84 2.66
CA ARG A 32 -2.26 12.17 1.58
C ARG A 32 -1.01 11.29 1.65
N ARG A 33 -0.37 11.25 2.82
CA ARG A 33 0.84 10.45 3.07
C ARG A 33 0.58 8.95 2.94
N SER A 34 -0.55 8.47 3.45
CA SER A 34 -0.98 7.08 3.31
C SER A 34 -1.16 6.69 1.83
N LYS A 35 -1.76 7.56 1.02
CA LYS A 35 -1.95 7.30 -0.43
C LYS A 35 -0.61 7.18 -1.15
N GLU A 36 0.30 8.13 -0.93
CA GLU A 36 1.65 8.10 -1.53
C GLU A 36 2.44 6.86 -1.12
N THR A 37 2.35 6.48 0.16
CA THR A 37 3.05 5.30 0.68
C THR A 37 2.49 4.02 0.08
N LEU A 38 1.16 3.91 -0.02
CA LEU A 38 0.48 2.75 -0.59
C LEU A 38 0.89 2.52 -2.05
N LEU A 39 0.95 3.59 -2.85
CA LEU A 39 1.36 3.50 -4.26
C LEU A 39 2.81 2.98 -4.39
N ARG A 40 3.73 3.52 -3.58
CA ARG A 40 5.12 3.04 -3.54
C ARG A 40 5.22 1.58 -3.10
N ALA A 41 4.49 1.20 -2.06
CA ALA A 41 4.46 -0.17 -1.56
C ALA A 41 3.93 -1.16 -2.61
N MET A 42 2.91 -0.78 -3.37
CA MET A 42 2.39 -1.61 -4.47
C MET A 42 3.41 -1.80 -5.60
N ALA A 43 4.13 -0.74 -5.97
CA ALA A 43 5.20 -0.83 -6.97
C ALA A 43 6.33 -1.75 -6.53
N TYR A 44 6.78 -1.63 -5.27
CA TYR A 44 7.80 -2.52 -4.71
C TYR A 44 7.33 -3.97 -4.61
N SER A 45 6.11 -4.22 -4.13
CA SER A 45 5.54 -5.57 -4.09
C SER A 45 5.54 -6.23 -5.47
N TYR A 46 5.16 -5.51 -6.53
CA TYR A 46 5.20 -6.04 -7.89
C TYR A 46 6.63 -6.43 -8.32
N ARG A 47 7.61 -5.55 -8.09
CA ARG A 47 9.02 -5.81 -8.40
C ARG A 47 9.56 -6.99 -7.60
N ASP A 48 9.30 -7.03 -6.30
CA ASP A 48 9.87 -8.00 -5.36
C ASP A 48 9.34 -9.42 -5.61
N ARG A 49 8.12 -9.58 -6.15
CA ARG A 49 7.64 -10.89 -6.63
C ARG A 49 8.56 -11.49 -7.70
N LYS A 50 9.16 -10.67 -8.57
CA LYS A 50 10.12 -11.14 -9.57
C LYS A 50 11.49 -11.40 -8.93
N THR A 51 11.94 -10.50 -8.06
CA THR A 51 13.22 -10.63 -7.33
C THR A 51 13.26 -11.87 -6.43
N LYS A 52 12.15 -12.20 -5.75
CA LYS A 52 12.05 -13.36 -4.85
C LYS A 52 12.43 -14.68 -5.54
N LYS A 53 12.08 -14.83 -6.82
CA LYS A 53 12.44 -16.04 -7.60
C LYS A 53 13.95 -16.13 -7.81
N ARG A 54 14.60 -14.99 -8.07
CA ARG A 54 16.05 -14.90 -8.26
C ARG A 54 16.80 -15.14 -6.95
N THR A 55 16.36 -14.53 -5.84
CA THR A 55 17.00 -14.69 -4.53
C THR A 55 16.92 -16.13 -4.03
N LEU A 56 15.76 -16.80 -4.18
CA LEU A 56 15.62 -18.21 -3.81
C LEU A 56 16.49 -19.12 -4.68
N ARG A 57 16.53 -18.88 -6.00
CA ARG A 57 17.43 -19.61 -6.90
C ARG A 57 18.90 -19.44 -6.50
N SER A 58 19.32 -18.21 -6.18
CA SER A 58 20.69 -17.94 -5.74
C SER A 58 21.00 -18.69 -4.43
N LEU A 59 20.07 -18.70 -3.48
CA LEU A 59 20.24 -19.41 -2.22
C LEU A 59 20.34 -20.92 -2.42
N TRP A 60 19.54 -21.50 -3.33
CA TRP A 60 19.61 -22.91 -3.70
C TRP A 60 20.85 -23.31 -4.49
N ILE A 61 21.57 -22.35 -5.08
CA ILE A 61 22.86 -22.64 -5.73
C ILE A 61 23.98 -22.63 -4.67
N ILE A 62 23.87 -21.78 -3.66
CA ILE A 62 24.85 -21.69 -2.56
C ILE A 62 24.74 -22.90 -1.62
N ARG A 63 23.52 -23.39 -1.40
CA ARG A 63 23.22 -24.53 -0.53
C ARG A 63 23.23 -25.83 -1.31
#